data_AF-A0A101X6B7-F1
#
_entry.id   AF-A0A101X6B7-F1
#
_cell.length_a   1.000
_cell.length_b   1.000
_cell.length_c   1.000
_cell.angle_alpha   90.00
_cell.angle_beta   90.00
_cell.angle_gamma   90.00
#
_symmetry.space_group_name_H-M   'P 1'
#
loop_
_entity.id
_entity.type
_entity.pdbx_description
1 polymer ?
#
loop_
_entity_poly.entity_id
_entity_poly.type
_entity_poly.pdbx_seq_one_letter_code
_entity_poly.pdbx_strand_id
1 'polypeptide(L)'
;MLKRELVRLLEEDAEFRDLARAKLGIAELAQGLQRLTQVLEGLAAEIREQNAITKALAEACRNSSSDIAALKSLAEKEVEAIGTLAKIVEQVAERLERGQAEAASSIGAKVVEATEAVRKLDETLRRLIATI
;
A
#
# COMPACT_ATOMS: atom_id res chain seq x y z
N MET A 1 57.50 55.48 -21.23
CA MET A 1 57.47 56.58 -20.24
C MET A 1 56.36 56.40 -19.21
N LEU A 2 55.10 56.17 -19.61
CA LEU A 2 53.94 55.98 -18.71
C LEU A 2 54.15 55.05 -17.50
N LYS A 3 54.77 53.87 -17.67
CA LYS A 3 55.01 52.94 -16.55
C LYS A 3 55.95 53.52 -15.48
N ARG A 4 56.98 54.29 -15.87
CA ARG A 4 57.90 54.93 -14.92
C ARG A 4 57.22 56.09 -14.19
N GLU A 5 56.41 56.86 -14.91
CA GLU A 5 55.59 57.94 -14.33
C GLU A 5 54.58 57.39 -13.31
N LEU A 6 53.93 56.27 -13.63
CA LEU A 6 52.97 55.61 -12.75
C LEU A 6 53.64 55.08 -11.47
N VAL A 7 54.84 54.50 -11.59
CA VAL A 7 55.63 54.03 -10.44
C VAL A 7 56.03 55.20 -9.57
N ARG A 8 56.51 56.29 -10.18
CA ARG A 8 56.87 57.51 -9.46
C ARG A 8 55.67 58.10 -8.69
N LEU A 9 54.51 58.20 -9.33
CA LEU A 9 53.28 58.67 -8.68
C LEU A 9 52.84 57.75 -7.54
N LEU A 10 53.01 56.43 -7.67
CA LEU A 10 52.76 55.49 -6.57
C LEU A 10 53.80 55.58 -5.43
N GLU A 11 55.00 56.11 -5.67
CA GLU A 11 56.07 56.21 -4.67
C GLU A 11 56.09 57.57 -3.96
N GLU A 12 55.80 58.66 -4.68
CA GLU A 12 55.96 60.02 -4.20
C GLU A 12 54.64 60.69 -3.80
N ASP A 13 53.49 60.25 -4.34
CA ASP A 13 52.18 60.86 -4.10
C ASP A 13 51.28 59.95 -3.24
N ALA A 14 50.97 60.40 -2.03
CA ALA A 14 50.12 59.66 -1.09
C ALA A 14 48.65 59.59 -1.53
N GLU A 15 48.11 60.67 -2.11
CA GLU A 15 46.73 60.71 -2.57
C GLU A 15 46.54 59.77 -3.76
N PHE A 16 47.51 59.74 -4.68
CA PHE A 16 47.49 58.82 -5.81
C PHE A 16 47.54 57.35 -5.37
N ARG A 17 48.35 57.02 -4.35
CA ARG A 17 48.38 55.67 -3.75
C ARG A 17 47.06 55.27 -3.13
N ASP A 18 46.47 56.15 -2.33
CA ASP A 18 45.22 55.84 -1.63
C ASP A 18 44.07 55.68 -2.62
N LEU A 19 44.03 56.48 -3.68
CA LEU A 19 43.10 56.31 -4.79
C LEU A 19 43.32 54.98 -5.53
N ALA A 20 44.57 54.59 -5.79
CA ALA A 20 44.89 53.32 -6.44
C ALA A 20 44.45 52.12 -5.58
N ARG A 21 44.70 52.17 -4.27
CA ARG A 21 44.24 51.15 -3.31
C ARG A 21 42.72 51.08 -3.22
N ALA A 22 42.04 52.22 -3.17
CA ALA A 22 40.58 52.27 -3.17
C ALA A 22 39.98 51.65 -4.44
N LYS A 23 40.56 51.94 -5.62
CA LYS A 23 40.12 51.33 -6.88
C LYS A 23 40.32 49.81 -6.91
N LEU A 24 41.44 49.31 -6.39
CA LEU A 24 41.67 47.86 -6.27
C LEU A 24 40.65 47.22 -5.33
N GLY A 25 40.41 47.81 -4.15
CA GLY A 25 39.41 47.31 -3.20
C GLY A 25 37.99 47.31 -3.77
N ILE A 26 37.61 48.34 -4.55
CA ILE A 26 36.32 48.37 -5.26
C ILE A 26 36.23 47.27 -6.31
N ALA A 27 37.30 47.01 -7.05
CA ALA A 27 37.32 45.94 -8.07
C ALA A 27 37.19 44.54 -7.43
N GLU A 28 37.87 44.30 -6.31
CA GLU A 28 37.74 43.05 -5.55
C GLU A 28 36.33 42.88 -4.98
N LEU A 29 35.73 43.94 -4.44
CA LEU A 29 34.35 43.93 -3.95
C LEU A 29 33.37 43.63 -5.09
N ALA A 30 33.54 44.25 -6.26
CA ALA A 30 32.68 44.00 -7.42
C ALA A 30 32.76 42.53 -7.88
N GLN A 31 33.95 41.93 -7.90
CA GLN A 31 34.10 40.51 -8.19
C GLN A 31 33.45 39.63 -7.13
N GLY A 32 33.56 40.00 -5.85
CA GLY A 32 32.90 39.30 -4.74
C GLY A 32 31.38 39.32 -4.88
N LEU A 33 30.81 40.49 -5.19
CA LEU A 33 29.38 40.65 -5.45
C LEU A 33 28.92 39.82 -6.65
N GLN A 34 29.67 39.81 -7.75
CA GLN A 34 29.34 39.02 -8.93
C GLN A 34 29.28 37.51 -8.62
N ARG A 35 30.24 37.00 -7.83
CA ARG A 35 30.24 35.60 -7.38
C ARG A 35 29.05 35.29 -6.48
N LEU A 36 28.72 36.20 -5.54
CA LEU A 36 27.56 36.05 -4.67
C LEU A 36 26.26 36.01 -5.48
N THR A 37 26.12 36.88 -6.49
CA THR A 37 24.97 36.86 -7.40
C THR A 37 24.82 35.50 -8.09
N GLN A 38 25.91 34.96 -8.62
CA GLN A 38 25.90 33.63 -9.26
C GLN A 38 25.49 32.52 -8.30
N VAL A 39 25.99 32.54 -7.06
CA VAL A 39 25.61 31.56 -6.02
C VAL A 39 24.13 31.69 -5.66
N LEU A 40 23.61 32.90 -5.53
CA LEU A 40 22.20 33.14 -5.24
C LEU A 40 21.27 32.69 -6.38
N GLU A 41 21.69 32.90 -7.63
CA GLU A 41 20.96 32.40 -8.80
C GLU A 41 20.91 30.87 -8.82
N GLY A 42 22.02 30.20 -8.47
CA GLY A 42 22.08 28.75 -8.31
C GLY A 42 21.14 28.24 -7.22
N LEU A 43 21.21 28.82 -6.02
CA LEU A 43 20.32 28.47 -4.90
C LEU A 43 18.84 28.70 -5.26
N ALA A 44 18.52 29.79 -5.97
CA ALA A 44 17.16 30.05 -6.42
C ALA A 44 16.66 28.99 -7.42
N ALA A 45 17.54 28.46 -8.28
CA ALA A 45 17.20 27.35 -9.17
C ALA A 45 16.96 26.05 -8.39
N GLU A 46 17.85 25.70 -7.47
CA GLU A 46 17.70 24.52 -6.61
C GLU A 46 16.40 24.56 -5.80
N ILE A 47 16.04 25.71 -5.22
CA ILE A 47 14.79 25.88 -4.48
C ILE A 47 13.57 25.66 -5.39
N ARG A 48 13.61 26.14 -6.65
CA ARG A 48 12.50 25.91 -7.60
C ARG A 48 12.36 24.43 -7.94
N GLU A 49 13.47 23.72 -8.14
CA GLU A 49 13.49 22.29 -8.41
C GLU A 49 12.95 21.49 -7.22
N GLN A 50 13.44 21.77 -6.01
CA GLN A 50 12.95 21.12 -4.79
C GLN A 50 11.46 21.37 -4.54
N ASN A 51 10.95 22.56 -4.85
CA ASN A 51 9.52 22.85 -4.78
C ASN A 51 8.72 22.03 -5.80
N ALA A 52 9.23 21.79 -7.00
CA ALA A 52 8.57 20.95 -7.99
C ALA A 52 8.53 19.49 -7.52
N ILE A 53 9.65 18.97 -7.01
CA ILE A 53 9.74 17.60 -6.45
C ILE A 53 8.75 17.44 -5.29
N THR A 54 8.71 18.40 -4.37
CA THR A 54 7.82 18.36 -3.20
C THR A 54 6.35 18.35 -3.61
N LYS A 55 5.97 19.13 -4.63
CA LYS A 55 4.60 19.11 -5.17
C LYS A 55 4.25 17.76 -5.79
N ALA A 56 5.15 17.21 -6.61
CA ALA A 56 4.94 15.91 -7.24
C ALA A 56 4.81 14.79 -6.17
N LEU A 57 5.63 14.84 -5.12
CA LEU A 57 5.55 13.90 -4.00
C LEU A 57 4.21 14.02 -3.26
N ALA A 58 3.75 15.24 -2.98
CA ALA A 58 2.47 15.47 -2.33
C ALA A 58 1.29 14.93 -3.16
N GLU A 59 1.33 15.07 -4.48
CA GLU A 59 0.34 14.49 -5.39
C GLU A 59 0.39 12.96 -5.38
N ALA A 60 1.59 12.37 -5.45
CA ALA A 60 1.77 10.92 -5.37
C ALA A 60 1.23 10.35 -4.04
N CYS A 61 1.47 11.02 -2.91
CA CYS A 61 0.92 10.62 -1.61
C CYS A 61 -0.62 10.70 -1.58
N ARG A 62 -1.22 11.72 -2.18
CA ARG A 62 -2.70 11.81 -2.28
C ARG A 62 -3.28 10.67 -3.10
N ASN A 63 -2.67 10.36 -4.25
CA ASN A 63 -3.10 9.25 -5.09
C ASN A 63 -2.97 7.92 -4.36
N SER A 64 -1.82 7.69 -3.72
CA SER A 64 -1.59 6.48 -2.91
C SER A 64 -2.60 6.33 -1.77
N SER A 65 -2.95 7.43 -1.09
CA SER A 65 -3.98 7.41 -0.05
C SER A 65 -5.36 7.04 -0.61
N SER A 66 -5.69 7.50 -1.82
CA SER A 66 -6.94 7.13 -2.49
C SER A 66 -6.96 5.64 -2.85
N ASP A 67 -5.86 5.12 -3.38
CA ASP A 67 -5.74 3.71 -3.75
C ASP A 67 -5.85 2.80 -2.52
N ILE A 68 -5.22 3.18 -1.41
CA ILE A 68 -5.35 2.45 -0.13
C ILE A 68 -6.80 2.43 0.35
N ALA A 69 -7.53 3.54 0.25
CA ALA A 69 -8.94 3.58 0.64
C ALA A 69 -9.81 2.69 -0.25
N ALA A 70 -9.54 2.65 -1.56
CA ALA A 70 -10.23 1.77 -2.50
C ALA A 70 -9.95 0.29 -2.20
N LEU A 71 -8.68 -0.07 -1.95
CA LEU A 71 -8.29 -1.43 -1.56
C LEU A 71 -8.93 -1.86 -0.24
N LYS A 72 -9.00 -0.96 0.74
CA LYS A 72 -9.68 -1.23 2.01
C LYS A 72 -11.16 -1.54 1.78
N SER A 73 -11.86 -0.74 0.96
CA SER A 73 -13.27 -0.97 0.65
C SER A 73 -13.49 -2.31 -0.08
N LEU A 74 -12.59 -2.69 -0.99
CA LEU A 74 -12.64 -4.00 -1.64
C LEU A 74 -12.45 -5.14 -0.63
N ALA A 75 -11.47 -5.03 0.26
CA ALA A 75 -11.21 -6.03 1.28
C ALA A 75 -12.41 -6.21 2.23
N GLU A 76 -13.08 -5.12 2.63
CA GLU A 76 -14.29 -5.17 3.46
C GLU A 76 -15.43 -5.93 2.75
N LYS A 77 -15.64 -5.68 1.45
CA LYS A 77 -16.63 -6.41 0.64
C LYS A 77 -16.31 -7.89 0.51
N GLU A 78 -15.05 -8.24 0.30
CA GLU A 78 -14.61 -9.64 0.23
C GLU A 78 -14.83 -10.36 1.56
N VAL A 79 -14.55 -9.71 2.69
CA VAL A 79 -14.83 -10.26 4.03
C VAL A 79 -16.32 -10.51 4.22
N GLU A 80 -17.19 -9.59 3.78
CA GLU A 80 -18.64 -9.77 3.83
C GLU A 80 -19.12 -10.94 2.94
N ALA A 81 -18.57 -11.06 1.74
CA ALA A 81 -18.85 -12.15 0.82
C ALA A 81 -18.43 -13.52 1.41
N ILE A 82 -17.23 -13.59 2.00
CA ILE A 82 -16.73 -14.78 2.70
C ILE A 82 -17.65 -15.13 3.88
N GLY A 83 -18.07 -14.14 4.68
CA GLY A 83 -19.01 -14.33 5.78
C GLY A 83 -20.36 -14.90 5.32
N THR A 84 -20.84 -14.46 4.16
CA THR A 84 -22.07 -15.00 3.55
C THR A 84 -21.88 -16.43 3.07
N LEU A 85 -20.77 -16.72 2.40
CA LEU A 85 -20.43 -18.07 1.95
C LEU A 85 -20.29 -19.04 3.11
N ALA A 86 -19.65 -18.63 4.21
CA ALA A 86 -19.51 -19.46 5.41
C ALA A 86 -20.88 -19.87 5.97
N LYS A 87 -21.84 -18.94 6.06
CA LYS A 87 -23.22 -19.25 6.48
C LYS A 87 -23.92 -20.21 5.54
N ILE A 88 -23.73 -20.06 4.23
CA ILE A 88 -24.31 -20.98 3.24
C ILE A 88 -23.74 -22.38 3.44
N VAL A 89 -22.42 -22.50 3.62
CA VAL A 89 -21.74 -23.78 3.86
C VAL A 89 -22.26 -24.44 5.15
N GLU A 90 -22.40 -23.68 6.23
CA GLU A 90 -22.97 -24.16 7.50
C GLU A 90 -24.40 -24.68 7.32
N GLN A 91 -25.26 -23.93 6.63
CA GLN A 91 -26.63 -24.36 6.32
C GLN A 91 -26.68 -25.62 5.45
N VAL A 92 -25.77 -25.76 4.49
CA VAL A 92 -25.66 -26.96 3.65
C VAL A 92 -25.20 -28.15 4.50
N ALA A 93 -24.20 -27.97 5.36
CA ALA A 93 -23.71 -28.99 6.27
C ALA A 93 -24.82 -29.49 7.20
N GLU A 94 -25.55 -28.58 7.85
CA GLU A 94 -26.67 -28.94 8.73
C GLU A 94 -27.79 -29.71 7.99
N ARG A 95 -28.11 -29.31 6.76
CA ARG A 95 -29.10 -30.01 5.93
C ARG A 95 -28.65 -31.41 5.56
N LEU A 96 -27.37 -31.58 5.25
CA LEU A 96 -26.79 -32.89 4.94
C LEU A 96 -26.81 -33.81 6.17
N GLU A 97 -26.40 -33.31 7.33
CA GLU A 97 -26.42 -34.08 8.59
C GLU A 97 -27.84 -34.53 8.95
N ARG A 98 -28.81 -33.61 8.91
CA ARG A 98 -30.22 -33.94 9.20
C ARG A 98 -30.78 -34.95 8.20
N GLY A 99 -30.59 -34.71 6.90
CA GLY A 99 -31.07 -35.60 5.85
C GLY A 99 -30.47 -37.01 5.94
N GLN A 100 -29.19 -37.13 6.28
CA GLN A 100 -28.54 -38.42 6.49
C GLN A 100 -29.08 -39.14 7.74
N ALA A 101 -29.27 -38.43 8.86
CA ALA A 101 -29.82 -39.00 10.07
C ALA A 101 -31.26 -39.53 9.87
N GLU A 102 -32.11 -38.75 9.18
CA GLU A 102 -33.48 -39.14 8.84
C GLU A 102 -33.51 -40.37 7.90
N ALA A 103 -32.65 -40.39 6.88
CA ALA A 103 -32.55 -41.53 5.96
C ALA A 103 -32.09 -42.81 6.68
N ALA A 104 -31.07 -42.71 7.55
CA ALA A 104 -30.59 -43.83 8.34
C ALA A 104 -31.67 -44.36 9.30
N SER A 105 -32.41 -43.47 9.96
CA SER A 105 -33.54 -43.84 10.82
C SER A 105 -34.64 -44.58 10.07
N SER A 106 -35.04 -44.07 8.89
CA SER A 106 -36.06 -44.71 8.04
C SER A 106 -35.64 -46.10 7.55
N ILE A 107 -34.38 -46.26 7.15
CA ILE A 107 -33.83 -47.56 6.74
C ILE A 107 -33.83 -48.52 7.94
N GLY A 108 -33.39 -48.07 9.11
CA GLY A 108 -33.41 -48.86 10.34
C GLY A 108 -34.81 -49.38 10.67
N ALA A 109 -35.83 -48.53 10.58
CA ALA A 109 -37.23 -48.93 10.80
C ALA A 109 -37.69 -50.00 9.80
N LYS A 110 -37.40 -49.83 8.50
CA LYS A 110 -37.73 -50.82 7.46
C LYS A 110 -37.01 -52.15 7.66
N VAL A 111 -35.76 -52.12 8.12
CA VAL A 111 -34.99 -53.34 8.42
C VAL A 111 -35.60 -54.07 9.61
N VAL A 112 -36.02 -53.36 10.66
CA VAL A 112 -36.73 -53.96 11.81
C VAL A 112 -38.05 -54.59 11.37
N GLU A 113 -38.88 -53.87 10.61
CA GLU A 113 -40.14 -54.40 10.07
C GLU A 113 -39.93 -55.64 9.19
N ALA A 114 -38.93 -55.60 8.30
CA ALA A 114 -38.58 -56.74 7.46
C ALA A 114 -38.12 -57.95 8.30
N THR A 115 -37.32 -57.71 9.35
CA THR A 115 -36.84 -58.77 10.25
C THR A 115 -37.99 -59.40 11.02
N GLU A 116 -38.95 -58.61 11.51
CA GLU A 116 -40.16 -59.12 12.18
C GLU A 116 -41.05 -59.92 11.23
N ALA A 117 -41.22 -59.45 9.99
CA ALA A 117 -41.99 -60.16 8.97
C ALA A 117 -41.36 -61.52 8.64
N VAL A 118 -40.04 -61.57 8.46
CA VAL A 118 -39.30 -62.81 8.24
C VAL A 118 -39.45 -63.76 9.43
N ARG A 119 -39.37 -63.26 10.67
CA ARG A 119 -39.56 -64.07 11.87
C ARG A 119 -40.96 -64.67 11.94
N LYS A 120 -42.01 -63.90 11.67
CA LYS A 120 -43.39 -64.40 11.65
C LYS A 120 -43.59 -65.46 10.57
N LEU A 121 -42.94 -65.29 9.42
CA LEU A 121 -42.97 -66.27 8.33
C LEU A 121 -42.30 -67.58 8.77
N ASP A 122 -41.12 -67.51 9.42
CA ASP A 122 -40.44 -68.69 9.99
C ASP A 122 -41.30 -69.40 11.04
N GLU A 123 -41.91 -68.67 11.98
CA GLU A 123 -42.84 -69.23 12.97
C GLU A 123 -44.04 -69.91 12.31
N THR A 124 -44.58 -69.32 11.23
CA THR A 124 -45.69 -69.92 10.47
C THR A 124 -45.27 -71.19 9.75
N LEU A 125 -44.11 -71.19 9.09
CA LEU A 125 -43.55 -72.36 8.42
C LEU A 125 -43.28 -73.50 9.40
N ARG A 126 -42.70 -73.22 10.58
CA ARG A 126 -42.49 -74.21 11.64
C ARG A 126 -43.80 -74.85 12.09
N ARG A 127 -44.87 -74.06 12.27
CA ARG A 127 -46.19 -74.59 12.63
C ARG A 127 -46.78 -75.47 11.52
N LEU A 128 -46.62 -75.08 10.26
CA LEU A 128 -47.09 -75.85 9.12
C LEU A 128 -46.36 -77.19 9.00
N ILE A 129 -45.03 -77.19 9.18
CA ILE A 129 -44.22 -78.41 9.17
C ILE A 129 -44.60 -79.33 10.33
N ALA A 130 -44.91 -78.79 11.51
CA ALA A 130 -45.32 -79.59 12.67
C ALA A 130 -46.74 -80.19 12.55
N THR A 131 -47.51 -79.82 11.52
CA THR A 131 -48.88 -80.32 11.27
C THR A 131 -48.97 -81.31 10.11
N ILE A 132 -47.84 -81.67 9.49
CA ILE A 132 -47.68 -82.69 8.44
C ILE A 132 -46.92 -83.87 9.04
#